data_AF-A0A956ILC9-F1
#
_entry.id   AF-A0A956ILC9-F1
#
_cell.length_a   1.000
_cell.length_b   1.000
_cell.length_c   1.000
_cell.angle_alpha   90.00
_cell.angle_beta   90.00
_cell.angle_gamma   90.00
#
_symmetry.space_group_name_H-M   'P 1'
#
loop_
_entity.id
_entity.type
_entity.pdbx_description
1 polymer ?
#
loop_
_entity_poly.entity_id
_entity_poly.type
_entity_poly.pdbx_seq_one_letter_code
_entity_poly.pdbx_strand_id
1 'polypeptide(L)'
;MAIEDAPWPYDLVPPSAPEVGVPTWECPKGICECHPVEGEREPVEHVITLFDAKARKMPGARCRVFEDGKQINLSQPFADEAACIRFDVDPRTKHLAIQWAPKELPLEASYPYQRFYHRDLGKTPREGVTRRLGNLGFSHHGLLDDNVRDYQRAYRRPSTGRFQDIETELAVFHDEGTLPPLPDPPEKGA
;
A
#
# COMPACT_ATOMS: atom_id res chain seq x y z
N MET A 1 0.50 26.42 -9.72
CA MET A 1 1.77 25.93 -9.14
C MET A 1 1.82 24.44 -9.47
N ALA A 2 2.62 24.07 -10.46
CA ALA A 2 2.55 22.74 -11.06
C ALA A 2 3.19 21.70 -10.14
N ILE A 3 2.47 20.60 -9.91
CA ILE A 3 3.02 19.37 -9.33
C ILE A 3 3.71 18.63 -10.49
N GLU A 4 4.88 19.10 -10.90
CA GLU A 4 5.85 18.30 -11.67
C GLU A 4 6.59 17.46 -10.62
N ASP A 5 6.57 16.13 -10.54
CA ASP A 5 6.32 15.05 -11.49
C ASP A 5 5.56 13.89 -10.79
N ALA A 6 4.45 13.44 -11.35
CA ALA A 6 3.94 12.09 -11.10
C ALA A 6 4.36 11.21 -12.28
N PRO A 7 5.54 10.59 -12.21
CA PRO A 7 5.52 9.13 -12.23
C PRO A 7 6.61 8.52 -11.34
N TRP A 8 6.21 7.50 -10.57
CA TRP A 8 6.81 6.15 -10.51
C TRP A 8 6.74 5.55 -9.09
N PRO A 9 5.85 4.59 -8.83
CA PRO A 9 4.65 4.34 -9.61
C PRO A 9 3.36 4.31 -8.80
N TYR A 10 2.36 4.92 -9.42
CA TYR A 10 0.96 4.72 -9.10
C TYR A 10 0.23 4.56 -10.43
N ASP A 11 -0.27 3.35 -10.67
CA ASP A 11 -1.39 3.17 -11.58
C ASP A 11 -2.58 3.98 -11.03
N LEU A 12 -3.41 4.51 -11.92
CA LEU A 12 -4.71 5.04 -11.52
C LEU A 12 -5.46 3.89 -10.86
N VAL A 13 -5.71 3.98 -9.55
CA VAL A 13 -6.73 3.14 -8.90
C VAL A 13 -8.00 3.42 -9.72
N PRO A 14 -8.59 2.43 -10.40
CA PRO A 14 -9.86 2.65 -11.06
C PRO A 14 -10.82 3.23 -10.01
N PRO A 15 -11.58 4.28 -10.34
CA PRO A 15 -12.52 4.87 -9.40
C PRO A 15 -13.32 3.73 -8.77
N SER A 16 -13.41 3.75 -7.43
CA SER A 16 -14.15 2.79 -6.63
C SER A 16 -15.42 2.40 -7.39
N ALA A 17 -15.63 1.10 -7.61
CA ALA A 17 -16.84 0.63 -8.27
C ALA A 17 -18.06 1.31 -7.61
N PRO A 18 -19.06 1.73 -8.39
CA PRO A 18 -20.24 2.39 -7.84
C PRO A 18 -20.81 1.55 -6.70
N GLU A 19 -21.27 2.23 -5.64
CA GLU A 19 -21.88 1.61 -4.46
C GLU A 19 -22.76 0.44 -4.90
N VAL A 20 -22.37 -0.77 -4.49
CA VAL A 20 -23.09 -1.99 -4.82
C VAL A 20 -24.49 -1.82 -4.24
N GLY A 21 -25.46 -1.55 -5.11
CA GLY A 21 -26.85 -1.41 -4.73
C GLY A 21 -27.29 -2.64 -3.91
N VAL A 22 -28.20 -2.40 -2.96
CA VAL A 22 -28.75 -3.44 -2.10
C VAL A 22 -29.19 -4.62 -2.97
N PRO A 23 -28.65 -5.84 -2.76
CA PRO A 23 -28.98 -6.98 -3.61
C PRO A 23 -30.49 -7.23 -3.57
N THR A 24 -31.11 -7.30 -4.75
CA THR A 24 -32.57 -7.41 -4.92
C THR A 24 -33.11 -8.84 -4.73
N TRP A 25 -32.36 -9.71 -4.06
CA TRP A 25 -32.76 -11.10 -3.84
C TRP A 25 -33.01 -11.35 -2.34
N GLU A 26 -34.20 -11.88 -2.04
CA GLU A 26 -34.58 -12.29 -0.69
C GLU A 26 -34.27 -13.77 -0.46
N CYS A 27 -33.61 -14.08 0.66
CA CYS A 27 -33.14 -15.44 0.96
C CYS A 27 -34.32 -16.35 1.34
N PRO A 28 -34.49 -17.52 0.69
CA PRO A 28 -35.64 -18.37 0.94
C PRO A 28 -35.44 -19.17 2.24
N LYS A 29 -36.34 -18.94 3.20
CA LYS A 29 -36.65 -19.80 4.37
C LYS A 29 -35.77 -19.69 5.62
N GLY A 30 -35.32 -18.50 6.01
CA GLY A 30 -34.97 -18.22 7.42
C GLY A 30 -33.86 -19.08 8.04
N ILE A 31 -33.06 -19.76 7.20
CA ILE A 31 -31.85 -20.52 7.53
C ILE A 31 -30.71 -19.94 6.67
N CYS A 32 -30.40 -18.65 6.82
CA CYS A 32 -29.13 -18.10 6.32
C CYS A 32 -28.47 -17.21 7.39
N GLU A 33 -27.62 -17.64 8.32
CA GLU A 33 -27.23 -18.95 8.89
C GLU A 33 -26.33 -19.93 8.13
N CYS A 34 -25.87 -19.63 6.91
CA CYS A 34 -24.78 -20.39 6.29
C CYS A 34 -23.37 -19.82 6.59
N HIS A 35 -23.24 -19.05 7.68
CA HIS A 35 -22.38 -19.31 8.85
C HIS A 35 -22.62 -18.15 9.85
N PRO A 36 -22.51 -18.36 11.18
CA PRO A 36 -22.29 -17.23 12.07
C PRO A 36 -21.12 -16.43 11.48
N VAL A 37 -21.22 -15.09 11.46
CA VAL A 37 -20.00 -14.27 11.35
C VAL A 37 -19.14 -14.79 12.50
N GLU A 38 -18.08 -15.54 12.19
CA GLU A 38 -17.13 -16.02 13.20
C GLU A 38 -16.92 -14.85 14.14
N GLY A 39 -17.31 -15.04 15.41
CA GLY A 39 -17.70 -13.96 16.31
C GLY A 39 -16.74 -12.78 16.23
N GLU A 40 -17.26 -11.56 16.40
CA GLU A 40 -16.51 -10.30 16.33
C GLU A 40 -15.07 -10.53 16.76
N ARG A 41 -14.19 -10.59 15.76
CA ARG A 41 -12.79 -10.85 16.01
C ARG A 41 -12.22 -9.56 16.54
N GLU A 42 -11.40 -9.68 17.57
CA GLU A 42 -10.66 -8.54 18.06
C GLU A 42 -9.86 -7.97 16.88
N PRO A 43 -10.09 -6.69 16.52
CA PRO A 43 -9.28 -6.04 15.51
C PRO A 43 -7.81 -6.12 15.90
N VAL A 44 -6.94 -6.22 14.90
CA VAL A 44 -5.50 -6.20 15.14
C VAL A 44 -4.95 -4.85 14.74
N GLU A 45 -4.06 -4.31 15.57
CA GLU A 45 -3.33 -3.09 15.22
C GLU A 45 -2.44 -3.38 13.99
N HIS A 46 -2.53 -2.52 12.98
CA HIS A 46 -1.69 -2.56 11.80
C HIS A 46 -0.99 -1.22 11.60
N VAL A 47 0.26 -1.26 11.13
CA VAL A 47 1.10 -0.07 10.94
C VAL A 47 1.53 0.04 9.49
N ILE A 48 1.42 1.24 8.91
CA ILE A 48 1.89 1.52 7.55
C ILE A 48 2.74 2.78 7.56
N THR A 49 3.93 2.71 6.95
CA THR A 49 4.80 3.86 6.74
C THR A 49 4.53 4.48 5.37
N LEU A 50 4.33 5.79 5.32
CA LEU A 50 4.02 6.54 4.10
C LEU A 50 5.28 7.18 3.51
N PHE A 51 5.42 7.04 2.19
CA PHE A 51 6.57 7.52 1.44
C PHE A 51 6.12 8.39 0.26
N ASP A 52 6.96 9.34 -0.15
CA ASP A 52 6.78 10.06 -1.41
C ASP A 52 7.30 9.23 -2.61
N ALA A 53 7.23 9.82 -3.81
CA ALA A 53 7.72 9.20 -5.04
C ALA A 53 9.23 8.90 -5.05
N LYS A 54 10.01 9.44 -4.09
CA LYS A 54 11.46 9.22 -3.95
C LYS A 54 11.79 8.28 -2.77
N ALA A 55 10.80 7.55 -2.26
CA ALA A 55 10.91 6.72 -1.07
C ALA A 55 11.37 7.51 0.18
N ARG A 56 11.08 8.81 0.27
CA ARG A 56 11.31 9.60 1.49
C ARG A 56 10.09 9.52 2.37
N LYS A 57 10.30 9.29 3.67
CA LYS A 57 9.24 9.28 4.68
C LYS A 57 8.48 10.62 4.66
N MET A 58 7.16 10.57 4.84
CA MET A 58 6.30 11.76 4.86
C MET A 58 5.63 11.99 6.23
N PRO A 59 6.34 12.53 7.23
CA PRO A 59 5.74 12.90 8.51
C PRO A 59 4.57 13.88 8.32
N GLY A 60 3.49 13.69 9.08
CA GLY A 60 2.31 14.56 9.00
C GLY A 60 1.50 14.43 7.71
N ALA A 61 1.82 13.49 6.82
CA ALA A 61 1.06 13.25 5.59
C ALA A 61 -0.42 13.01 5.89
N ARG A 62 -1.29 13.68 5.16
CA ARG A 62 -2.73 13.41 5.19
C ARG A 62 -2.97 12.05 4.56
N CYS A 63 -3.79 11.21 5.18
CA CYS A 63 -4.00 9.85 4.71
C CYS A 63 -5.43 9.38 4.91
N ARG A 64 -5.86 8.47 4.03
CA ARG A 64 -7.10 7.72 4.13
C ARG A 64 -6.80 6.25 3.87
N VAL A 65 -7.25 5.40 4.76
CA VAL A 65 -7.14 3.94 4.63
C VAL A 65 -8.54 3.39 4.54
N PHE A 66 -8.79 2.60 3.50
CA PHE A 66 -10.07 1.98 3.24
C PHE A 66 -9.97 0.46 3.32
N GLU A 67 -10.90 -0.13 4.05
CA GLU A 67 -11.19 -1.56 4.12
C GLU A 67 -12.58 -1.77 3.55
N ASP A 68 -12.69 -2.55 2.47
CA ASP A 68 -13.95 -2.81 1.75
C ASP A 68 -14.77 -1.54 1.45
N GLY A 69 -14.08 -0.45 1.08
CA GLY A 69 -14.67 0.85 0.74
C GLY A 69 -14.97 1.75 1.94
N LYS A 70 -14.85 1.27 3.18
CA LYS A 70 -15.05 2.04 4.40
C LYS A 70 -13.73 2.62 4.90
N GLN A 71 -13.68 3.91 5.19
CA GLN A 71 -12.49 4.52 5.79
C GLN A 71 -12.34 4.08 7.26
N ILE A 72 -11.19 3.53 7.63
CA ILE A 72 -10.94 2.96 8.97
C ILE A 72 -10.01 3.81 9.86
N ASN A 73 -9.19 4.71 9.28
CA ASN A 73 -8.24 5.54 10.04
C ASN A 73 -8.81 6.91 10.48
N LEU A 74 -10.11 7.01 10.80
CA LEU A 74 -10.76 8.30 11.13
C LEU A 74 -10.18 8.97 12.39
N SER A 75 -9.71 8.19 13.36
CA SER A 75 -9.05 8.67 14.58
C SER A 75 -7.63 9.20 14.31
N GLN A 76 -6.99 8.76 13.22
CA GLN A 76 -5.65 9.17 12.83
C GLN A 76 -5.58 9.49 11.31
N PRO A 77 -6.13 10.64 10.89
CA PRO A 77 -6.14 11.04 9.47
C PRO A 77 -4.78 11.61 8.98
N PHE A 78 -3.77 11.67 9.85
CA PHE A 78 -2.42 12.14 9.54
C PHE A 78 -1.37 11.14 10.04
N ALA A 79 -0.30 10.95 9.27
CA ALA A 79 0.86 10.19 9.71
C ALA A 79 1.57 10.89 10.88
N ASP A 80 2.18 10.10 11.76
CA ASP A 80 2.99 10.59 12.88
C ASP A 80 4.36 11.15 12.42
N GLU A 81 5.21 11.51 13.38
CA GLU A 81 6.57 12.01 13.12
C GLU A 81 7.49 10.96 12.45
N ALA A 82 7.18 9.67 12.60
CA ALA A 82 7.88 8.58 11.92
C ALA A 82 7.32 8.27 10.52
N ALA A 83 6.36 9.08 10.05
CA ALA A 83 5.55 8.87 8.85
C ALA A 83 4.69 7.60 8.90
N CYS A 84 4.33 7.14 10.09
CA CYS A 84 3.53 5.94 10.31
C CYS A 84 2.06 6.29 10.60
N ILE A 85 1.17 5.43 10.16
CA ILE A 85 -0.25 5.42 10.53
C ILE A 85 -0.56 4.10 11.25
N ARG A 86 -1.30 4.18 12.35
CA ARG A 86 -1.75 3.02 13.13
C ARG A 86 -3.26 2.98 13.12
N PHE A 87 -3.82 1.81 12.90
CA PHE A 87 -5.26 1.60 12.88
C PHE A 87 -5.57 0.15 13.14
N ASP A 88 -6.77 -0.08 13.62
CA ASP A 88 -7.33 -1.40 13.85
C ASP A 88 -7.96 -1.93 12.56
N VAL A 89 -7.66 -3.18 12.20
CA VAL A 89 -8.13 -3.83 10.97
C VAL A 89 -8.67 -5.23 11.25
N ASP A 90 -9.67 -5.70 10.50
CA ASP A 90 -10.14 -7.10 10.63
C ASP A 90 -8.98 -8.05 10.30
N PRO A 91 -8.72 -9.08 11.13
CA PRO A 91 -7.63 -10.00 10.88
C PRO A 91 -7.71 -10.76 9.55
N ARG A 92 -8.88 -10.84 8.91
CA ARG A 92 -9.09 -11.42 7.57
C ARG A 92 -8.78 -10.48 6.42
N THR A 93 -8.62 -9.19 6.69
CA THR A 93 -8.42 -8.20 5.64
C THR A 93 -7.13 -8.47 4.92
N LYS A 94 -7.26 -8.80 3.63
CA LYS A 94 -6.13 -9.15 2.77
C LYS A 94 -5.52 -7.92 2.13
N HIS A 95 -6.35 -6.91 1.89
CA HIS A 95 -5.97 -5.73 1.13
C HIS A 95 -6.59 -4.47 1.71
N LEU A 96 -5.89 -3.36 1.53
CA LEU A 96 -6.33 -2.02 1.89
C LEU A 96 -6.15 -1.10 0.69
N ALA A 97 -7.06 -0.17 0.48
CA ALA A 97 -6.78 0.97 -0.40
C ALA A 97 -6.28 2.13 0.46
N ILE A 98 -5.15 2.71 0.07
CA ILE A 98 -4.49 3.79 0.81
C ILE A 98 -4.35 4.98 -0.12
N GLN A 99 -4.69 6.15 0.38
CA GLN A 99 -4.48 7.42 -0.32
C GLN A 99 -3.76 8.36 0.63
N TRP A 100 -2.73 9.06 0.15
CA TRP A 100 -2.01 10.04 0.97
C TRP A 100 -1.53 11.25 0.17
N ALA A 101 -1.27 12.33 0.90
CA ALA A 101 -0.83 13.61 0.38
C ALA A 101 0.14 14.29 1.34
N PRO A 102 1.04 15.16 0.85
CA PRO A 102 1.82 16.05 1.71
C PRO A 102 0.91 16.88 2.63
N LYS A 103 1.43 17.25 3.80
CA LYS A 103 0.71 18.05 4.80
C LYS A 103 0.38 19.45 4.28
N GLU A 104 1.25 19.99 3.43
CA GLU A 104 1.21 21.35 2.89
C GLU A 104 0.23 21.49 1.72
N LEU A 105 -0.21 20.36 1.14
CA LEU A 105 -1.11 20.35 0.00
C LEU A 105 -2.52 20.80 0.48
N PRO A 106 -3.18 21.75 -0.20
CA PRO A 106 -4.49 22.27 0.22
C PRO A 106 -5.55 21.19 0.46
N LEU A 107 -6.52 21.46 1.33
CA LEU A 107 -7.63 20.54 1.66
C LEU A 107 -8.46 20.14 0.44
N GLU A 108 -8.65 21.06 -0.49
CA GLU A 108 -9.40 20.85 -1.73
C GLU A 108 -8.61 20.08 -2.80
N ALA A 109 -7.30 19.91 -2.60
CA ALA A 109 -6.45 19.21 -3.55
C ALA A 109 -6.53 17.68 -3.34
N SER A 110 -6.57 16.95 -4.46
CA SER A 110 -6.63 15.49 -4.52
C SER A 110 -5.49 14.82 -3.75
N TYR A 111 -5.67 13.56 -3.36
CA TYR A 111 -4.59 12.71 -2.83
C TYR A 111 -3.72 12.23 -4.00
N PRO A 112 -2.49 12.79 -4.18
CA PRO A 112 -1.67 12.48 -5.35
C PRO A 112 -1.07 11.08 -5.30
N TYR A 113 -0.99 10.49 -4.10
CA TYR A 113 -0.45 9.15 -3.89
C TYR A 113 -1.57 8.20 -3.52
N GLN A 114 -1.65 7.07 -4.21
CA GLN A 114 -2.68 6.06 -3.98
C GLN A 114 -2.12 4.66 -4.20
N ARG A 115 -2.45 3.70 -3.35
CA ARG A 115 -1.95 2.32 -3.50
C ARG A 115 -2.92 1.28 -2.97
N PHE A 116 -2.95 0.15 -3.65
CA PHE A 116 -3.51 -1.09 -3.12
C PHE A 116 -2.44 -1.81 -2.31
N TYR A 117 -2.65 -1.88 -1.00
CA TYR A 117 -1.71 -2.44 -0.05
C TYR A 117 -2.12 -3.87 0.32
N HIS A 118 -1.20 -4.81 0.16
CA HIS A 118 -1.34 -6.20 0.54
C HIS A 118 -0.94 -6.38 2.01
N ARG A 119 -1.94 -6.65 2.86
CA ARG A 119 -1.73 -7.06 4.26
C ARG A 119 -1.45 -8.55 4.36
N ASP A 120 -2.21 -9.37 3.63
CA ASP A 120 -1.89 -10.78 3.44
C ASP A 120 -0.76 -10.90 2.41
N LEU A 121 0.34 -11.54 2.76
CA LEU A 121 1.51 -11.72 1.89
C LEU A 121 1.51 -13.04 1.12
N GLY A 122 0.49 -13.89 1.31
CA GLY A 122 0.39 -15.19 0.64
C GLY A 122 1.11 -16.30 1.40
N LYS A 123 1.16 -17.49 0.79
CA LYS A 123 1.64 -18.71 1.43
C LYS A 123 3.05 -19.09 1.01
N THR A 124 3.55 -18.52 -0.08
CA THR A 124 4.86 -18.84 -0.62
C THR A 124 5.81 -17.63 -0.55
N PRO A 125 7.13 -17.85 -0.41
CA PRO A 125 8.15 -16.80 -0.54
C PRO A 125 7.95 -15.91 -1.77
N ARG A 126 7.65 -16.52 -2.92
CA ARG A 126 7.46 -15.82 -4.19
C ARG A 126 6.25 -14.88 -4.17
N GLU A 127 5.12 -15.32 -3.61
CA GLU A 127 3.95 -14.46 -3.41
C GLU A 127 4.27 -13.32 -2.44
N GLY A 128 4.98 -13.62 -1.36
CA GLY A 128 5.39 -12.63 -0.35
C GLY A 128 6.24 -11.52 -0.94
N VAL A 129 7.27 -11.87 -1.74
CA VAL A 129 8.08 -10.85 -2.43
C VAL A 129 7.26 -10.07 -3.45
N THR A 130 6.40 -10.74 -4.23
CA THR A 130 5.53 -10.06 -5.21
C THR A 130 4.65 -9.01 -4.54
N ARG A 131 4.00 -9.35 -3.43
CA ARG A 131 3.08 -8.45 -2.71
C ARG A 131 3.83 -7.34 -1.98
N ARG A 132 5.00 -7.61 -1.38
CA ARG A 132 5.85 -6.58 -0.77
C ARG A 132 6.37 -5.58 -1.81
N LEU A 133 6.78 -6.05 -2.98
CA LEU A 133 7.15 -5.20 -4.10
C LEU A 133 5.95 -4.36 -4.56
N GLY A 134 4.75 -4.93 -4.63
CA GLY A 134 3.51 -4.19 -4.90
C GLY A 134 3.23 -3.09 -3.87
N ASN A 135 3.42 -3.36 -2.58
CA ASN A 135 3.30 -2.37 -1.50
C ASN A 135 4.29 -1.21 -1.66
N LEU A 136 5.43 -1.46 -2.32
CA LEU A 136 6.45 -0.46 -2.67
C LEU A 136 6.26 0.17 -4.06
N GLY A 137 5.42 -0.43 -4.91
CA GLY A 137 5.11 0.05 -6.26
C GLY A 137 5.76 -0.73 -7.39
N PHE A 138 6.65 -1.65 -7.07
CA PHE A 138 7.36 -2.43 -8.07
C PHE A 138 6.46 -3.58 -8.58
N SER A 139 5.36 -3.23 -9.25
CA SER A 139 4.34 -4.17 -9.76
C SER A 139 3.92 -3.92 -11.22
N HIS A 140 4.72 -3.17 -11.98
CA HIS A 140 4.42 -2.83 -13.39
C HIS A 140 4.39 -4.02 -14.33
N HIS A 141 5.18 -5.04 -14.02
CA HIS A 141 5.39 -6.16 -14.92
C HIS A 141 4.59 -7.37 -14.45
N GLY A 142 4.09 -8.16 -15.41
CA GLY A 142 3.46 -9.44 -15.12
C GLY A 142 4.45 -10.50 -14.60
N LEU A 143 5.76 -10.32 -14.83
CA LEU A 143 6.80 -11.22 -14.35
C LEU A 143 7.50 -10.65 -13.12
N LEU A 144 7.59 -11.46 -12.05
CA LEU A 144 8.27 -11.07 -10.81
C LEU A 144 9.72 -10.66 -11.05
N ASP A 145 10.43 -11.40 -11.90
CA ASP A 145 11.85 -11.18 -12.15
C ASP A 145 12.12 -9.77 -12.72
N ASP A 146 11.20 -9.22 -13.52
CA ASP A 146 11.30 -7.85 -14.05
C ASP A 146 11.01 -6.80 -12.98
N ASN A 147 9.99 -7.03 -12.15
CA ASN A 147 9.71 -6.18 -10.98
C ASN A 147 10.90 -6.14 -10.00
N VAL A 148 11.58 -7.28 -9.80
CA VAL A 148 12.81 -7.37 -9.01
C VAL A 148 13.94 -6.56 -9.66
N ARG A 149 14.11 -6.62 -10.99
CA ARG A 149 15.13 -5.81 -11.69
C ARG A 149 14.88 -4.32 -11.56
N ASP A 150 13.62 -3.90 -11.61
CA ASP A 150 13.24 -2.50 -11.42
C ASP A 150 13.54 -2.03 -9.99
N TYR A 151 13.23 -2.86 -8.98
CA TYR A 151 13.65 -2.62 -7.60
C TYR A 151 15.16 -2.48 -7.48
N GLN A 152 15.90 -3.44 -8.00
CA GLN A 152 17.36 -3.43 -7.97
C GLN A 152 17.93 -2.20 -8.67
N ARG A 153 17.36 -1.78 -9.81
CA ARG A 153 17.80 -0.56 -10.52
C ARG A 153 17.53 0.69 -9.69
N ALA A 154 16.34 0.83 -9.12
CA ALA A 154 15.98 1.99 -8.29
C ALA A 154 16.91 2.12 -7.08
N TYR A 155 17.27 1.00 -6.44
CA TYR A 155 18.19 0.95 -5.30
C TYR A 155 19.67 0.77 -5.67
N ARG A 156 20.04 0.92 -6.95
CA ARG A 156 21.43 0.75 -7.46
C ARG A 156 22.10 -0.56 -7.05
N ARG A 157 21.34 -1.65 -7.00
CA ARG A 157 21.80 -3.01 -6.77
C ARG A 157 22.13 -3.71 -8.09
N PRO A 158 22.93 -4.80 -8.08
CA PRO A 158 23.09 -5.66 -9.25
C PRO A 158 21.74 -6.18 -9.76
N SER A 159 21.46 -5.99 -11.05
CA SER A 159 20.17 -6.34 -11.68
C SER A 159 20.12 -7.83 -12.05
N THR A 160 19.92 -8.69 -11.06
CA THR A 160 19.84 -10.15 -11.24
C THR A 160 18.45 -10.63 -11.62
N GLY A 161 17.40 -9.93 -11.18
CA GLY A 161 16.00 -10.37 -11.28
C GLY A 161 15.64 -11.54 -10.35
N ARG A 162 16.54 -11.97 -9.47
CA ARG A 162 16.28 -13.08 -8.55
C ARG A 162 15.70 -12.55 -7.24
N PHE A 163 14.48 -12.97 -6.90
CA PHE A 163 13.79 -12.47 -5.71
C PHE A 163 14.53 -12.82 -4.40
N GLN A 164 15.28 -13.92 -4.38
CA GLN A 164 16.07 -14.34 -3.21
C GLN A 164 17.15 -13.32 -2.83
N ASP A 165 17.63 -12.51 -3.78
CA ASP A 165 18.64 -11.48 -3.53
C ASP A 165 18.07 -10.30 -2.73
N ILE A 166 16.74 -10.15 -2.65
CA ILE A 166 16.06 -9.01 -2.00
C ILE A 166 15.01 -9.42 -0.96
N GLU A 167 14.74 -10.71 -0.80
CA GLU A 167 13.65 -11.22 0.06
C GLU A 167 13.76 -10.75 1.51
N THR A 168 14.93 -10.92 2.12
CA THR A 168 15.18 -10.51 3.51
C THR A 168 15.06 -9.01 3.70
N GLU A 169 15.59 -8.22 2.77
CA GLU A 169 15.53 -6.75 2.82
C GLU A 169 14.08 -6.26 2.78
N LEU A 170 13.27 -6.84 1.88
CA LEU A 170 11.85 -6.52 1.78
C LEU A 170 11.05 -6.97 3.01
N ALA A 171 11.39 -8.11 3.62
CA ALA A 171 10.73 -8.58 4.83
C ALA A 171 10.96 -7.63 6.00
N VAL A 172 12.23 -7.25 6.26
CA VAL A 172 12.59 -6.27 7.29
C VAL A 172 11.87 -4.95 7.04
N PHE A 173 11.86 -4.47 5.80
CA PHE A 173 11.13 -3.25 5.48
C PHE A 173 9.63 -3.34 5.79
N HIS A 174 8.98 -4.43 5.40
CA HIS A 174 7.55 -4.59 5.61
C HIS A 174 7.19 -4.60 7.10
N ASP A 175 8.02 -5.23 7.93
CA ASP A 175 7.73 -5.45 9.34
C ASP A 175 8.16 -4.25 10.21
N GLU A 176 9.22 -3.54 9.82
CA GLU A 176 9.79 -2.44 10.61
C GLU A 176 9.59 -1.04 9.98
N GLY A 177 9.21 -0.95 8.71
CA GLY A 177 9.06 0.32 7.99
C GLY A 177 10.38 1.05 7.72
N THR A 178 11.49 0.30 7.61
CA THR A 178 12.88 0.80 7.54
C THR A 178 13.48 0.71 6.13
N LEU A 179 12.93 1.44 5.16
CA LEU A 179 13.54 1.54 3.81
C LEU A 179 14.47 2.75 3.74
N PRO A 180 15.67 2.63 3.17
CA PRO A 180 16.45 3.80 2.80
C PRO A 180 15.74 4.58 1.69
N PRO A 181 15.91 5.92 1.64
CA PRO A 181 15.41 6.72 0.53
C PRO A 181 16.08 6.31 -0.79
N LEU A 182 15.43 6.58 -1.91
CA LEU A 182 16.06 6.38 -3.22
C LEU A 182 17.29 7.29 -3.34
N PRO A 183 18.39 6.79 -3.92
CA PRO A 183 19.58 7.61 -4.12
C PRO A 183 19.28 8.73 -5.12
N ASP A 184 19.77 9.94 -4.85
CA ASP A 184 19.62 11.09 -5.75
C ASP A 184 20.16 10.75 -7.14
N PRO A 185 19.48 11.17 -8.23
CA PRO A 185 19.95 10.92 -9.59
C PRO A 185 21.40 11.43 -9.74
N PRO A 186 22.24 10.75 -10.53
CA PRO A 186 23.60 11.22 -10.75
C PRO A 186 23.54 12.67 -11.27
N GLU A 187 24.31 13.57 -10.66
CA GLU A 187 24.46 14.92 -11.18
C GLU A 187 24.85 14.81 -12.65
N LYS A 188 24.01 15.37 -13.54
CA LYS A 188 24.37 15.47 -14.95
C LYS A 188 25.62 16.35 -14.98
N GLY A 189 26.78 15.74 -15.22
CA GLY A 189 28.06 16.44 -15.28
C GLY A 189 27.91 17.69 -16.16
N ALA A 190 28.21 18.84 -15.56
CA ALA A 190 28.29 20.12 -16.24
C ALA A 190 29.44 20.14 -17.26
#